data_AF-A0A953PZY9-F1
#
_entry.id   AF-A0A953PZY9-F1
#
_cell.length_a   1.000
_cell.length_b   1.000
_cell.length_c   1.000
_cell.angle_alpha   90.00
_cell.angle_beta   90.00
_cell.angle_gamma   90.00
#
_symmetry.space_group_name_H-M   'P 1'
#
loop_
_entity.id
_entity.type
_entity.pdbx_description
1 polymer ?
#
loop_
_entity_poly.entity_id
_entity_poly.type
_entity_poly.pdbx_seq_one_letter_code
_entity_poly.pdbx_strand_id
1 'polypeptide(L)'
;MRLASLRRAAVVIAGVALAVALVVIFRQSRQLSGYRQQQSADQAKIHQLQETLRQHEMESIPTELVPPQVDEHRIAIAQRDATIARLKKELSAAQDSVSQLQAQLLSAGDQRERALASAEERHRKEQAEWQSRLDALQQEVDSAQEEAKASRLRVADLEATNAKLANDASEGSSRVAETGRIVASLQSLERRRDGYLTSIIRRYRDVTSQFRAMSGMLDSARDGNSSAFNDAALLRIQNAISLADDDLRQLNELNAQISQLEKKLLKK
;
A
#
# COMPACT_ATOMS: atom_id res chain seq x y z
N MET A 1 10.44 -5.09 -2.37
CA MET A 1 9.73 -6.30 -2.86
C MET A 1 8.20 -6.18 -2.93
N ARG A 2 7.51 -5.43 -2.05
CA ARG A 2 6.03 -5.35 -2.02
C ARG A 2 5.34 -4.65 -3.21
N LEU A 3 6.03 -3.75 -3.92
CA LEU A 3 5.49 -3.09 -5.12
C LEU A 3 5.42 -4.02 -6.36
N ALA A 4 6.31 -5.01 -6.44
CA ALA A 4 6.34 -5.96 -7.55
C ALA A 4 5.27 -7.06 -7.44
N SER A 5 4.74 -7.32 -6.24
CA SER A 5 3.63 -8.24 -6.02
C SER A 5 2.27 -7.59 -6.31
N LEU A 6 2.11 -6.30 -5.99
CA LEU A 6 0.87 -5.55 -6.27
C LEU A 6 0.62 -5.35 -7.77
N ARG A 7 1.65 -5.04 -8.55
CA ARG A 7 1.52 -4.96 -10.02
C ARG A 7 1.16 -6.30 -10.66
N ARG A 8 1.70 -7.41 -10.14
CA ARG A 8 1.35 -8.75 -10.62
C ARG A 8 -0.09 -9.12 -10.29
N ALA A 9 -0.58 -8.76 -9.11
CA ALA A 9 -1.98 -8.97 -8.73
C ALA A 9 -2.95 -8.20 -9.63
N ALA A 10 -2.66 -6.93 -9.94
CA ALA A 10 -3.51 -6.11 -10.81
C ALA A 10 -3.64 -6.67 -12.24
N VAL A 11 -2.54 -7.18 -12.82
CA VAL A 11 -2.56 -7.78 -14.17
C VAL A 11 -3.37 -9.09 -14.19
N VAL A 12 -3.29 -9.90 -13.13
CA VAL A 12 -4.07 -11.14 -13.03
C VAL A 12 -5.56 -10.83 -12.89
N ILE A 13 -5.95 -9.85 -12.07
CA ILE A 13 -7.36 -9.45 -11.91
C ILE A 13 -7.93 -8.91 -13.22
N ALA A 14 -7.19 -8.06 -13.93
CA ALA A 14 -7.59 -7.55 -15.23
C ALA A 14 -7.74 -8.68 -16.28
N GLY A 15 -6.84 -9.67 -16.26
CA GLY A 15 -6.91 -10.84 -17.14
C GLY A 15 -8.14 -11.71 -16.87
N VAL A 16 -8.48 -11.95 -15.60
CA VAL A 16 -9.68 -12.71 -15.22
C VAL A 16 -10.95 -11.96 -15.62
N ALA A 17 -11.01 -10.63 -15.41
CA ALA A 17 -12.15 -9.81 -15.82
C ALA A 17 -12.40 -9.88 -17.34
N LEU A 18 -11.34 -9.82 -18.15
CA LEU A 18 -11.42 -9.96 -19.61
C LEU A 18 -11.91 -11.35 -20.03
N ALA A 19 -11.45 -12.42 -19.37
CA ALA A 19 -11.90 -13.77 -19.67
C ALA A 19 -13.39 -13.96 -19.35
N VAL A 20 -13.88 -13.40 -18.23
CA VAL A 20 -15.31 -13.45 -17.88
C VAL A 20 -16.15 -12.68 -18.89
N ALA A 21 -15.71 -11.50 -19.31
CA ALA A 21 -16.41 -10.72 -20.33
C ALA A 21 -16.53 -11.48 -21.67
N LEU A 22 -15.45 -12.13 -22.12
CA LEU A 22 -15.45 -12.94 -23.33
C LEU A 22 -16.41 -14.15 -23.23
N VAL A 23 -16.48 -14.81 -22.07
CA VAL A 23 -17.41 -15.92 -21.84
C VAL A 23 -18.87 -15.46 -21.88
N VAL A 24 -19.18 -14.28 -21.31
CA VAL A 24 -20.54 -13.72 -21.34
C VAL A 24 -20.95 -13.35 -22.76
N ILE A 25 -20.07 -12.70 -23.54
CA ILE A 25 -20.32 -12.35 -24.94
C ILE A 25 -20.53 -13.61 -25.80
N PHE A 26 -19.72 -14.66 -25.59
CA PHE A 26 -19.89 -15.92 -26.30
C PHE A 26 -21.20 -16.63 -25.96
N ARG A 27 -21.63 -16.56 -24.69
CA ARG A 27 -22.89 -17.16 -24.24
C ARG A 27 -24.11 -16.40 -24.79
N GLN A 28 -24.06 -15.07 -24.83
CA GLN A 28 -25.08 -14.24 -25.46
C GLN A 28 -25.17 -14.46 -26.98
N SER A 29 -24.02 -14.64 -27.64
CA SER A 29 -23.95 -14.97 -29.07
C SER A 29 -24.64 -16.31 -29.39
N ARG A 30 -24.42 -17.34 -28.57
CA ARG A 30 -25.11 -18.63 -28.70
C ARG A 30 -26.61 -18.54 -28.46
N GLN A 31 -27.07 -17.68 -27.56
CA GLN A 31 -28.50 -17.46 -27.34
C GLN A 31 -29.16 -16.79 -28.55
N LEU A 32 -28.50 -15.81 -29.19
CA LEU A 32 -29.03 -15.16 -30.39
C LEU A 32 -29.15 -16.11 -31.60
N SER A 33 -28.25 -17.10 -31.74
CA SER A 33 -28.37 -18.09 -32.83
C SER A 33 -29.60 -18.99 -32.70
N GLY A 34 -30.03 -19.32 -31.47
CA GLY A 34 -31.24 -20.12 -31.24
C GLY A 34 -32.52 -19.42 -31.70
N TYR A 35 -32.64 -18.12 -31.43
CA TYR A 35 -33.81 -17.33 -31.83
C TYR A 35 -33.97 -17.20 -33.35
N ARG A 36 -32.87 -17.08 -34.11
CA ARG A 36 -32.92 -17.02 -35.57
C ARG A 36 -33.37 -18.34 -36.20
N GLN A 37 -32.91 -19.46 -35.64
CA GLN A 37 -33.31 -20.78 -36.12
C GLN A 37 -34.79 -21.04 -35.85
N GLN A 38 -35.30 -20.60 -34.69
CA GLN A 38 -36.70 -20.72 -34.33
C GLN A 38 -37.61 -19.88 -35.24
N GLN A 39 -37.23 -18.64 -35.57
CA GLN A 39 -37.98 -17.81 -36.53
C GLN A 39 -38.10 -18.45 -37.92
N SER A 40 -37.03 -19.08 -38.42
CA SER A 40 -37.08 -19.75 -39.73
C SER A 40 -37.99 -20.98 -39.73
N ALA A 41 -38.02 -21.73 -38.62
CA ALA A 41 -38.89 -22.89 -38.45
C ALA A 41 -40.38 -22.47 -38.37
N ASP A 42 -40.67 -21.34 -37.74
CA ASP A 42 -42.04 -20.83 -37.64
C ASP A 42 -42.53 -20.24 -38.97
N GLN A 43 -41.67 -19.58 -39.75
CA GLN A 43 -42.01 -19.15 -41.11
C GLN A 43 -42.31 -20.33 -42.05
N ALA A 44 -41.55 -21.42 -41.95
CA ALA A 44 -41.79 -22.63 -42.74
C ALA A 44 -43.16 -23.25 -42.45
N LYS A 45 -43.59 -23.27 -41.17
CA LYS A 45 -44.92 -23.78 -40.79
C LYS A 45 -46.06 -22.91 -41.30
N ILE A 46 -45.89 -21.58 -41.32
CA ILE A 46 -46.90 -20.66 -41.87
C ILE A 46 -47.09 -20.92 -43.37
N HIS A 47 -46.00 -21.12 -44.12
CA HIS A 47 -46.08 -21.47 -45.55
C HIS A 47 -46.76 -22.82 -45.79
N GLN A 48 -46.45 -23.84 -44.98
CA GLN A 48 -47.13 -25.14 -45.08
C GLN A 48 -48.63 -25.02 -44.79
N LEU A 49 -49.02 -24.25 -43.78
CA LEU A 49 -50.44 -24.02 -43.47
C LEU A 49 -51.15 -23.28 -44.60
N GLN A 50 -50.51 -22.28 -45.21
CA GLN A 50 -51.05 -21.60 -46.39
C GLN A 50 -51.23 -22.53 -47.59
N GLU A 51 -50.27 -23.43 -47.85
CA GLU A 51 -50.39 -24.41 -48.94
C GLU A 51 -51.52 -25.41 -48.69
N THR A 52 -51.68 -25.89 -47.44
CA THR A 52 -52.77 -26.82 -47.10
C THR A 52 -54.15 -26.17 -47.22
N LEU A 53 -54.30 -24.90 -46.86
CA LEU A 53 -55.55 -24.15 -47.03
C LEU A 53 -55.86 -23.92 -48.52
N ARG A 54 -54.84 -23.61 -49.32
CA ARG A 54 -54.99 -23.37 -50.76
C ARG A 54 -55.36 -24.63 -51.55
N GLN A 55 -54.89 -25.80 -51.11
CA GLN A 55 -55.33 -27.09 -51.65
C GLN A 55 -56.79 -27.38 -51.31
N HIS A 56 -57.25 -27.01 -50.12
CA HIS A 56 -58.63 -27.24 -49.71
C HIS A 56 -59.64 -26.29 -50.38
N GLU A 57 -59.20 -25.10 -50.76
CA GLU A 57 -60.03 -24.09 -51.44
C GLU A 57 -60.31 -24.43 -52.91
N MET A 58 -59.50 -25.29 -53.56
CA MET A 58 -59.71 -25.71 -54.96
C MET A 58 -60.70 -26.87 -55.14
N GLU A 59 -61.16 -27.52 -54.08
CA GLU A 59 -62.04 -28.69 -54.15
C GLU A 59 -63.51 -28.36 -53.79
N SER A 60 -64.02 -27.19 -54.20
CA SER A 60 -65.44 -26.89 -54.01
C SER A 60 -66.13 -26.15 -55.18
N ILE A 61 -66.92 -26.95 -55.95
CA ILE A 61 -68.32 -26.70 -56.41
C ILE A 61 -68.47 -25.93 -57.78
N PRO A 62 -69.50 -26.11 -58.67
CA PRO A 62 -70.57 -27.16 -58.82
C PRO A 62 -71.13 -27.52 -60.25
N THR A 63 -72.06 -28.51 -60.28
CA THR A 63 -73.37 -28.57 -61.02
C THR A 63 -73.48 -29.42 -62.31
N GLU A 64 -74.45 -30.35 -62.34
CA GLU A 64 -75.38 -30.49 -63.48
C GLU A 64 -76.76 -31.05 -63.05
N LEU A 65 -77.83 -30.43 -63.54
CA LEU A 65 -79.26 -30.71 -63.31
C LEU A 65 -79.88 -31.36 -64.56
N VAL A 66 -80.68 -32.45 -64.44
CA VAL A 66 -81.89 -32.76 -65.26
C VAL A 66 -82.83 -33.76 -64.48
N PRO A 67 -84.19 -33.65 -64.51
CA PRO A 67 -85.16 -34.41 -63.66
C PRO A 67 -86.02 -35.45 -64.45
N PRO A 68 -87.08 -36.12 -63.89
CA PRO A 68 -87.42 -36.46 -62.50
C PRO A 68 -87.77 -37.97 -62.27
N GLN A 69 -87.38 -38.55 -61.12
CA GLN A 69 -88.15 -39.64 -60.47
C GLN A 69 -88.21 -39.39 -58.95
N VAL A 70 -89.40 -39.55 -58.38
CA VAL A 70 -89.84 -38.96 -57.09
C VAL A 70 -89.11 -39.52 -55.85
N ASP A 71 -88.44 -40.67 -55.96
CA ASP A 71 -87.68 -41.29 -54.87
C ASP A 71 -86.21 -40.84 -54.81
N GLU A 72 -85.61 -40.46 -55.95
CA GLU A 72 -84.23 -39.99 -56.04
C GLU A 72 -84.07 -38.57 -55.46
N HIS A 73 -85.12 -37.75 -55.59
CA HIS A 73 -85.16 -36.42 -54.97
C HIS A 73 -85.17 -36.46 -53.44
N ARG A 74 -85.83 -37.44 -52.82
CA ARG A 74 -85.82 -37.57 -51.35
C ARG A 74 -84.43 -37.95 -50.83
N ILE A 75 -83.73 -38.83 -51.54
CA ILE A 75 -82.37 -39.24 -51.20
C ILE A 75 -81.39 -38.07 -51.40
N ALA A 76 -81.52 -37.32 -52.50
CA ALA A 76 -80.70 -36.13 -52.76
C ALA A 76 -80.94 -35.01 -51.73
N ILE A 77 -82.19 -34.80 -51.29
CA ILE A 77 -82.52 -33.83 -50.22
C ILE A 77 -81.91 -34.28 -48.89
N ALA A 78 -82.04 -35.57 -48.53
CA ALA A 78 -81.43 -36.10 -47.30
C ALA A 78 -79.90 -35.98 -47.28
N GLN A 79 -79.23 -36.16 -48.43
CA GLN A 79 -77.79 -35.94 -48.56
C GLN A 79 -77.39 -34.47 -48.41
N ARG A 80 -78.20 -33.55 -48.96
CA ARG A 80 -78.00 -32.10 -48.79
C ARG A 80 -78.21 -31.67 -47.34
N ASP A 81 -79.23 -32.18 -46.67
CA ASP A 81 -79.48 -31.89 -45.26
C ASP A 81 -78.36 -32.44 -44.37
N ALA A 82 -77.82 -33.63 -44.67
CA ALA A 82 -76.69 -34.20 -43.97
C ALA A 82 -75.40 -33.38 -44.17
N THR A 83 -75.15 -32.88 -45.38
CA THR A 83 -73.99 -31.99 -45.65
C THR A 83 -74.16 -30.63 -44.97
N ILE A 84 -75.36 -30.05 -44.98
CA ILE A 84 -75.66 -28.81 -44.26
C ILE A 84 -75.44 -28.99 -42.76
N ALA A 85 -75.91 -30.10 -42.17
CA ALA A 85 -75.71 -30.40 -40.76
C ALA A 85 -74.21 -30.54 -40.42
N ARG A 86 -73.43 -31.19 -41.29
CA ARG A 86 -71.98 -31.32 -41.15
C ARG A 86 -71.27 -29.96 -41.23
N LEU A 87 -71.57 -29.16 -42.26
CA LEU A 87 -70.99 -27.82 -42.44
C LEU A 87 -71.35 -26.90 -41.28
N LYS A 88 -72.56 -26.98 -40.74
CA LYS A 88 -72.98 -26.21 -39.56
C LYS A 88 -72.18 -26.59 -38.31
N LYS A 89 -71.88 -27.89 -38.15
CA LYS A 89 -71.02 -28.38 -37.06
C LYS A 89 -69.57 -27.93 -37.24
N GLU A 90 -69.04 -27.99 -38.45
CA GLU A 90 -67.69 -27.52 -38.78
C GLU A 90 -67.56 -26.00 -38.59
N LEU A 91 -68.57 -25.22 -38.98
CA LEU A 91 -68.62 -23.77 -38.76
C LEU A 91 -68.62 -23.43 -37.27
N SER A 92 -69.45 -24.13 -36.48
CA SER A 92 -69.48 -23.97 -35.02
C SER A 92 -68.11 -24.29 -34.40
N ALA A 93 -67.50 -25.41 -34.80
CA ALA A 93 -66.19 -25.80 -34.29
C ALA A 93 -65.08 -24.82 -34.69
N ALA A 94 -65.12 -24.28 -35.91
CA ALA A 94 -64.21 -23.23 -36.36
C ALA A 94 -64.41 -21.93 -35.58
N GLN A 95 -65.66 -21.53 -35.31
CA GLN A 95 -65.97 -20.35 -34.52
C GLN A 95 -65.49 -20.48 -33.07
N ASP A 96 -65.66 -21.65 -32.46
CA ASP A 96 -65.11 -21.95 -31.12
C ASP A 96 -63.58 -21.89 -31.14
N SER A 97 -62.94 -22.47 -32.16
CA SER A 97 -61.48 -22.41 -32.32
C SER A 97 -60.95 -20.98 -32.50
N VAL A 98 -61.64 -20.13 -33.27
CA VAL A 98 -61.26 -18.72 -33.44
C VAL A 98 -61.37 -17.98 -32.12
N SER A 99 -62.45 -18.21 -31.36
CA SER A 99 -62.64 -17.59 -30.03
C SER A 99 -61.53 -18.02 -29.04
N GLN A 100 -61.13 -19.30 -29.08
CA GLN A 100 -60.07 -19.83 -28.25
C GLN A 100 -58.70 -19.26 -28.63
N LEU A 101 -58.41 -19.14 -29.92
CA LEU A 101 -57.18 -18.51 -30.41
C LEU A 101 -57.10 -17.03 -30.06
N GLN A 102 -58.22 -16.29 -30.14
CA GLN A 102 -58.29 -14.90 -29.69
C GLN A 102 -58.02 -14.78 -28.19
N ALA A 103 -58.63 -15.63 -27.36
CA ALA A 103 -58.38 -15.65 -25.92
C ALA A 103 -56.90 -15.98 -25.59
N GLN A 104 -56.29 -16.92 -26.32
CA GLN A 104 -54.87 -17.24 -26.18
C GLN A 104 -53.96 -16.09 -26.61
N LEU A 105 -54.28 -15.38 -27.70
CA LEU A 105 -53.53 -14.23 -28.16
C LEU A 105 -53.55 -13.08 -27.14
N LEU A 106 -54.72 -12.78 -26.57
CA LEU A 106 -54.85 -11.78 -25.52
C LEU A 106 -54.06 -12.18 -24.26
N SER A 107 -54.19 -13.43 -23.82
CA SER A 107 -53.43 -13.94 -22.67
C SER A 107 -51.92 -13.92 -22.91
N ALA A 108 -51.47 -14.30 -24.11
CA ALA A 108 -50.05 -14.25 -24.48
C ALA A 108 -49.53 -12.81 -24.56
N GLY A 109 -50.36 -11.86 -25.04
CA GLY A 109 -50.06 -10.43 -25.02
C GLY A 109 -49.82 -9.91 -23.61
N ASP A 110 -50.76 -10.15 -22.70
CA ASP A 110 -50.67 -9.81 -21.27
C ASP A 110 -49.42 -10.41 -20.61
N GLN A 111 -49.16 -11.70 -20.87
CA GLN A 111 -47.99 -12.39 -20.31
C GLN A 111 -46.68 -11.78 -20.83
N ARG A 112 -46.62 -11.42 -22.12
CA ARG A 112 -45.45 -10.80 -22.73
C ARG A 112 -45.22 -9.41 -22.18
N GLU A 113 -46.25 -8.60 -22.01
CA GLU A 113 -46.14 -7.25 -21.45
C GLU A 113 -45.65 -7.30 -19.99
N ARG A 114 -46.20 -8.21 -19.18
CA ARG A 114 -45.72 -8.43 -17.81
C ARG A 114 -44.26 -8.91 -17.77
N ALA A 115 -43.88 -9.81 -18.68
CA ALA A 115 -42.51 -10.29 -18.78
C ALA A 115 -41.54 -9.17 -19.15
N LEU A 116 -41.90 -8.31 -20.11
CA LEU A 116 -41.11 -7.14 -20.50
C LEU A 116 -40.96 -6.14 -19.36
N ALA A 117 -42.06 -5.76 -18.70
CA ALA A 117 -42.02 -4.86 -17.54
C ALA A 117 -41.11 -5.41 -16.43
N SER A 118 -41.20 -6.71 -16.13
CA SER A 118 -40.33 -7.36 -15.13
C SER A 118 -38.85 -7.40 -15.53
N ALA A 119 -38.56 -7.49 -16.83
CA ALA A 119 -37.20 -7.50 -17.34
C ALA A 119 -36.60 -6.09 -17.31
N GLU A 120 -37.37 -5.08 -17.72
CA GLU A 120 -36.96 -3.67 -17.63
C GLU A 120 -36.70 -3.24 -16.19
N GLU A 121 -37.56 -3.65 -15.25
CA GLU A 121 -37.36 -3.34 -13.84
C GLU A 121 -36.08 -3.98 -13.29
N ARG A 122 -35.82 -5.25 -13.63
CA ARG A 122 -34.56 -5.93 -13.25
C ARG A 122 -33.34 -5.23 -13.86
N HIS A 123 -33.39 -4.88 -15.13
CA HIS A 123 -32.28 -4.17 -15.77
C HIS A 123 -32.03 -2.79 -15.16
N ARG A 124 -33.08 -2.03 -14.82
CA ARG A 124 -32.93 -0.76 -14.11
C ARG A 124 -32.31 -0.94 -12.73
N LYS A 125 -32.74 -1.97 -11.99
CA LYS A 125 -32.17 -2.30 -10.67
C LYS A 125 -30.70 -2.69 -10.76
N GLU A 126 -30.36 -3.57 -11.70
CA GLU A 126 -28.96 -3.97 -11.96
C GLU A 126 -28.11 -2.76 -12.36
N GLN A 127 -28.61 -1.89 -13.25
CA GLN A 127 -27.90 -0.69 -13.67
C GLN A 127 -27.65 0.26 -12.49
N ALA A 128 -28.65 0.49 -11.65
CA ALA A 128 -28.51 1.31 -10.45
C ALA A 128 -27.51 0.71 -9.46
N GLU A 129 -27.53 -0.62 -9.28
CA GLU A 129 -26.58 -1.32 -8.42
C GLU A 129 -25.14 -1.22 -8.94
N TRP A 130 -24.93 -1.40 -10.25
CA TRP A 130 -23.60 -1.23 -10.86
C TRP A 130 -23.10 0.20 -10.77
N GLN A 131 -23.97 1.19 -10.97
CA GLN A 131 -23.63 2.60 -10.80
C GLN A 131 -23.20 2.87 -9.35
N SER A 132 -23.97 2.40 -8.36
CA SER A 132 -23.64 2.55 -6.95
C SER A 132 -22.32 1.86 -6.57
N ARG A 133 -22.05 0.67 -7.11
CA ARG A 133 -20.77 -0.02 -6.91
C ARG A 133 -19.60 0.73 -7.54
N LEU A 134 -19.80 1.34 -8.71
CA LEU A 134 -18.78 2.15 -9.37
C LEU A 134 -18.46 3.40 -8.55
N ASP A 135 -19.49 4.10 -8.05
CA ASP A 135 -19.32 5.29 -7.21
C ASP A 135 -18.62 4.94 -5.89
N ALA A 136 -18.98 3.81 -5.26
CA ALA A 136 -18.32 3.33 -4.05
C ALA A 136 -16.84 2.98 -4.29
N LEU A 137 -16.53 2.29 -5.38
CA LEU A 137 -15.14 1.96 -5.75
C LEU A 137 -14.33 3.21 -6.09
N GLN A 138 -14.93 4.19 -6.77
CA GLN A 138 -14.31 5.48 -7.05
C GLN A 138 -13.93 6.20 -5.74
N GLN A 139 -14.86 6.26 -4.79
CA GLN A 139 -14.63 6.85 -3.48
C GLN A 139 -13.53 6.10 -2.70
N GLU A 140 -13.51 4.77 -2.77
CA GLU A 140 -12.47 3.96 -2.13
C GLU A 140 -11.08 4.25 -2.73
N VAL A 141 -10.99 4.34 -4.06
CA VAL A 141 -9.74 4.70 -4.76
C VAL A 141 -9.26 6.10 -4.37
N ASP A 142 -10.15 7.08 -4.34
CA ASP A 142 -9.81 8.46 -3.95
C ASP A 142 -9.31 8.51 -2.49
N SER A 143 -9.99 7.79 -1.58
CA SER A 143 -9.59 7.72 -0.18
C SER A 143 -8.23 7.02 0.01
N ALA A 144 -8.00 5.92 -0.70
CA ALA A 144 -6.73 5.19 -0.68
C ALA A 144 -5.59 6.04 -1.28
N GLN A 145 -5.88 6.85 -2.29
CA GLN A 145 -4.90 7.76 -2.88
C GLN A 145 -4.51 8.88 -1.91
N GLU A 146 -5.46 9.47 -1.19
CA GLU A 146 -5.17 10.47 -0.15
C GLU A 146 -4.41 9.87 1.03
N GLU A 147 -4.79 8.68 1.49
CA GLU A 147 -4.05 7.98 2.55
C GLU A 147 -2.62 7.65 2.13
N ALA A 148 -2.41 7.22 0.87
CA ALA A 148 -1.08 6.97 0.33
C ALA A 148 -0.24 8.25 0.26
N LYS A 149 -0.82 9.41 -0.10
CA LYS A 149 -0.12 10.70 -0.07
C LYS A 149 0.25 11.08 1.36
N ALA A 150 -0.69 10.99 2.30
CA ALA A 150 -0.46 11.29 3.71
C ALA A 150 0.63 10.38 4.32
N SER A 151 0.61 9.09 3.98
CA SER A 151 1.65 8.13 4.39
C SER A 151 3.03 8.52 3.85
N ARG A 152 3.14 8.90 2.58
CA ARG A 152 4.41 9.38 1.99
C ARG A 152 4.96 10.62 2.70
N LEU A 153 4.09 11.58 3.02
CA LEU A 153 4.49 12.77 3.77
C LEU A 153 5.01 12.42 5.17
N ARG A 154 4.33 11.50 5.87
CA ARG A 154 4.79 11.02 7.19
C ARG A 154 6.13 10.29 7.11
N VAL A 155 6.36 9.48 6.08
CA VAL A 155 7.65 8.81 5.89
C VAL A 155 8.76 9.84 5.66
N ALA A 156 8.53 10.84 4.82
CA ALA A 156 9.51 11.90 4.58
C ALA A 156 9.84 12.71 5.85
N ASP A 157 8.84 13.01 6.68
CA ASP A 157 9.03 13.69 7.96
C ASP A 157 9.81 12.84 8.98
N LEU A 158 9.52 11.54 9.05
CA LEU A 158 10.27 10.60 9.89
C LEU A 158 11.72 10.44 9.41
N GLU A 159 11.95 10.40 8.10
CA GLU A 159 13.30 10.36 7.52
C GLU A 159 14.09 11.64 7.86
N ALA A 160 13.46 12.81 7.74
CA ALA A 160 14.07 14.09 8.11
C ALA A 160 14.38 14.15 9.61
N THR A 161 13.48 13.67 10.45
CA THR A 161 13.67 13.60 11.91
C THR A 161 14.79 12.64 12.28
N ASN A 162 14.87 11.48 11.64
CA ASN A 162 15.93 10.51 11.87
C ASN A 162 17.30 11.06 11.43
N ALA A 163 17.37 11.71 10.27
CA ALA A 163 18.59 12.38 9.81
C ALA A 163 19.05 13.46 10.80
N LYS A 164 18.11 14.24 11.35
CA LYS A 164 18.41 15.23 12.39
C LYS A 164 18.95 14.57 13.67
N LEU A 165 18.29 13.52 14.16
CA LEU A 165 18.75 12.78 15.35
C LEU A 165 20.13 12.16 15.15
N ALA A 166 20.43 11.63 13.97
CA ALA A 166 21.75 11.09 13.64
C ALA A 166 22.82 12.19 13.66
N ASN A 167 22.52 13.36 13.11
CA ASN A 167 23.42 14.52 13.16
C ASN A 167 23.65 14.99 14.60
N ASP A 168 22.58 15.18 15.37
CA ASP A 168 22.64 15.60 16.78
C ASP A 168 23.43 14.60 17.64
N ALA A 169 23.24 13.30 17.39
CA ALA A 169 24.00 12.23 18.07
C ALA A 169 25.50 12.28 17.71
N SER A 170 25.83 12.51 16.44
CA SER A 170 27.23 12.65 15.99
C SER A 170 27.90 13.88 16.60
N GLU A 171 27.18 15.00 16.69
CA GLU A 171 27.67 16.23 17.30
C GLU A 171 27.86 16.04 18.82
N GLY A 172 26.88 15.43 19.49
CA GLY A 172 26.97 15.09 20.91
C GLY A 172 28.17 14.17 21.19
N SER A 173 28.38 13.13 20.37
CA SER A 173 29.54 12.24 20.47
C SER A 173 30.86 12.99 20.31
N SER A 174 30.95 13.90 19.35
CA SER A 174 32.13 14.76 19.15
C SER A 174 32.40 15.66 20.35
N ARG A 175 31.35 16.29 20.92
CA ARG A 175 31.45 17.12 22.12
C ARG A 175 31.94 16.31 23.32
N VAL A 176 31.39 15.11 23.54
CA VAL A 176 31.83 14.21 24.63
C VAL A 176 33.27 13.77 24.44
N ALA A 177 33.68 13.41 23.22
CA ALA A 177 35.07 13.06 22.92
C ALA A 177 36.03 14.22 23.19
N GLU A 178 35.65 15.46 22.83
CA GLU A 178 36.45 16.64 23.10
C GLU A 178 36.56 16.92 24.60
N THR A 179 35.45 16.85 25.34
CA THR A 179 35.47 16.97 26.81
C THR A 179 36.36 15.90 27.45
N GLY A 180 36.27 14.65 26.97
CA GLY A 180 37.16 13.56 27.41
C GLY A 180 38.63 13.87 27.19
N ARG A 181 39.01 14.46 26.05
CA ARG A 181 40.39 14.91 25.78
C ARG A 181 40.84 16.03 26.71
N ILE A 182 39.98 17.00 27.02
CA ILE A 182 40.29 18.08 27.96
C ILE A 182 40.53 17.50 29.36
N VAL A 183 39.66 16.60 29.83
CA VAL A 183 39.80 15.95 31.14
C VAL A 183 41.07 15.10 31.22
N ALA A 184 41.37 14.31 30.17
CA ALA A 184 42.62 13.54 30.12
C ALA A 184 43.86 14.44 30.14
N SER A 185 43.80 15.58 29.44
CA SER A 185 44.88 16.58 29.46
C SER A 185 45.06 17.18 30.85
N LEU A 186 43.99 17.56 31.53
CA LEU A 186 44.02 18.06 32.91
C LEU A 186 44.66 17.03 33.87
N GLN A 187 44.24 15.76 33.81
CA GLN A 187 44.84 14.71 34.62
C GLN A 187 46.34 14.54 34.35
N SER A 188 46.76 14.65 33.09
CA SER A 188 48.17 14.56 32.73
C SER A 188 48.99 15.74 33.26
N LEU A 189 48.43 16.96 33.24
CA LEU A 189 49.07 18.15 33.79
C LEU A 189 49.18 18.06 35.31
N GLU A 190 48.15 17.56 35.99
CA GLU A 190 48.17 17.39 37.45
C GLU A 190 49.22 16.36 37.88
N ARG A 191 49.34 15.22 37.18
CA ARG A 191 50.42 14.25 37.43
C ARG A 191 51.82 14.86 37.24
N ARG A 192 51.99 15.71 36.23
CA ARG A 192 53.27 16.42 35.99
C ARG A 192 53.55 17.44 37.08
N ARG A 193 52.52 18.18 37.51
CA ARG A 193 52.61 19.13 38.63
C ARG A 193 53.02 18.43 39.93
N ASP A 194 52.41 17.29 40.25
CA ASP A 194 52.78 16.48 41.41
C ASP A 194 54.24 15.99 41.33
N GLY A 195 54.69 15.62 40.13
CA GLY A 195 56.08 15.27 39.87
C GLY A 195 57.05 16.42 40.17
N TYR A 196 56.75 17.63 39.67
CA TYR A 196 57.57 18.81 39.94
C TYR A 196 57.54 19.21 41.43
N LEU A 197 56.37 19.19 42.08
CA LEU A 197 56.24 19.46 43.51
C LEU A 197 57.08 18.49 44.34
N THR A 198 57.01 17.20 44.03
CA THR A 198 57.81 16.17 44.71
C THR A 198 59.31 16.40 44.49
N SER A 199 59.71 16.76 43.27
CA SER A 199 61.09 17.08 42.92
C SER A 199 61.62 18.29 43.70
N ILE A 200 60.85 19.39 43.74
CA ILE A 200 61.17 20.61 44.50
C ILE A 200 61.34 20.29 45.99
N ILE A 201 60.39 19.55 46.59
CA ILE A 201 60.46 19.14 48.01
C ILE A 201 61.74 18.33 48.28
N ARG A 202 62.08 17.40 47.38
CA ARG A 202 63.29 16.58 47.51
C ARG A 202 64.56 17.43 47.40
N ARG A 203 64.64 18.37 46.44
CA ARG A 203 65.76 19.30 46.29
C ARG A 203 65.90 20.21 47.52
N TYR A 204 64.79 20.74 48.05
CA TYR A 204 64.82 21.58 49.24
C TYR A 204 65.32 20.82 50.48
N ARG A 205 64.90 19.55 50.64
CA ARG A 205 65.40 18.68 51.70
C ARG A 205 66.89 18.38 51.55
N ASP A 206 67.36 18.16 50.32
CA ASP A 206 68.78 17.96 50.01
C ASP A 206 69.61 19.21 50.34
N VAL A 207 69.17 20.39 49.89
CA VAL A 207 69.76 21.69 50.25
C VAL A 207 69.84 21.85 51.77
N THR A 208 68.74 21.58 52.49
CA THR A 208 68.71 21.67 53.96
C THR A 208 69.69 20.69 54.62
N SER A 209 69.78 19.46 54.10
CA SER A 209 70.73 18.46 54.59
C SER A 209 72.18 18.88 54.36
N GLN A 210 72.49 19.48 53.21
CA GLN A 210 73.81 20.00 52.87
C GLN A 210 74.19 21.19 53.76
N PHE A 211 73.27 22.14 53.99
CA PHE A 211 73.48 23.22 54.95
C PHE A 211 73.74 22.69 56.37
N ARG A 212 72.98 21.68 56.82
CA ARG A 212 73.18 21.09 58.16
C ARG A 212 74.52 20.37 58.29
N ALA A 213 74.90 19.63 57.25
CA ALA A 213 76.21 18.97 57.19
C ALA A 213 77.35 19.99 57.20
N MET A 214 77.23 21.07 56.44
CA MET A 214 78.18 22.19 56.45
C MET A 214 78.27 22.84 57.84
N SER A 215 77.15 23.10 58.51
CA SER A 215 77.14 23.68 59.87
C SER A 215 77.76 22.74 60.91
N GLY A 216 77.49 21.43 60.84
CA GLY A 216 78.11 20.45 61.75
C GLY A 216 79.61 20.27 61.50
N MET A 217 80.04 20.33 60.23
CA MET A 217 81.46 20.36 59.87
C MET A 217 82.14 21.65 60.31
N LEU A 218 81.46 22.80 60.26
CA LEU A 218 81.97 24.09 60.76
C LEU A 218 82.19 24.07 62.28
N ASP A 219 81.30 23.42 63.01
CA ASP A 219 81.41 23.23 64.47
C ASP A 219 82.55 22.26 64.83
N SER A 220 82.75 21.21 64.01
CA SER A 220 83.82 20.21 64.18
C SER A 220 85.20 20.65 63.67
N ALA A 221 85.23 21.57 62.69
CA ALA A 221 86.44 22.18 62.11
C ALA A 221 87.24 23.04 63.10
N ARG A 222 86.64 23.38 64.25
CA ARG A 222 87.24 24.20 65.30
C ARG A 222 88.37 23.49 66.05
N ASP A 223 88.45 22.16 65.96
CA ASP A 223 89.39 21.31 66.72
C ASP A 223 90.60 20.77 65.93
N GLY A 224 90.89 21.35 64.76
CA GLY A 224 92.21 21.20 64.12
C GLY A 224 92.18 20.49 62.77
N ASN A 225 92.47 21.29 61.73
CA ASN A 225 92.82 20.88 60.37
C ASN A 225 91.66 20.54 59.41
N SER A 226 90.96 21.56 58.89
CA SER A 226 89.95 21.39 57.83
C SER A 226 90.02 22.49 56.76
N SER A 227 90.96 22.37 55.82
CA SER A 227 91.07 23.27 54.65
C SER A 227 90.32 22.79 53.40
N ALA A 228 89.57 21.69 53.46
CA ALA A 228 88.65 21.28 52.40
C ALA A 228 87.30 22.00 52.53
N PHE A 229 87.34 23.32 52.72
CA PHE A 229 86.17 24.16 52.90
C PHE A 229 85.37 24.24 51.58
N ASN A 230 84.21 23.57 51.59
CA ASN A 230 82.91 24.07 51.13
C ASN A 230 82.64 24.35 49.65
N ASP A 231 83.61 24.39 48.73
CA ASP A 231 83.30 24.76 47.34
C ASP A 231 82.42 23.71 46.63
N ALA A 232 82.70 22.42 46.84
CA ALA A 232 81.89 21.33 46.27
C ALA A 232 80.47 21.24 46.86
N ALA A 233 80.29 21.59 48.15
CA ALA A 233 78.97 21.59 48.79
C ALA A 233 78.16 22.84 48.37
N LEU A 234 78.80 24.00 48.29
CA LEU A 234 78.19 25.24 47.79
C LEU A 234 77.75 25.10 46.33
N LEU A 235 78.56 24.47 45.47
CA LEU A 235 78.18 24.17 44.08
C LEU A 235 76.98 23.22 43.99
N ARG A 236 76.87 22.23 44.88
CA ARG A 236 75.71 21.33 44.93
C ARG A 236 74.44 22.05 45.40
N ILE A 237 74.55 22.93 46.40
CA ILE A 237 73.45 23.78 46.84
C ILE A 237 73.01 24.71 45.71
N GLN A 238 73.96 25.39 45.06
CA GLN A 238 73.67 26.31 43.95
C GLN A 238 72.98 25.58 42.79
N ASN A 239 73.47 24.39 42.42
CA ASN A 239 72.86 23.56 41.38
C ASN A 239 71.45 23.09 41.78
N ALA A 240 71.26 22.63 43.01
CA ALA A 240 69.95 22.22 43.51
C ALA A 240 68.93 23.36 43.55
N ILE A 241 69.37 24.59 43.84
CA ILE A 241 68.54 25.81 43.78
C ILE A 241 68.20 26.15 42.33
N SER A 242 69.18 26.19 41.41
CA SER A 242 68.91 26.46 39.99
C SER A 242 67.92 25.45 39.38
N LEU A 243 68.06 24.17 39.70
CA LEU A 243 67.11 23.14 39.28
C LEU A 243 65.72 23.28 39.94
N ALA A 244 65.65 23.79 41.17
CA ALA A 244 64.37 24.07 41.83
C ALA A 244 63.68 25.30 41.22
N ASP A 245 64.44 26.34 40.85
CA ASP A 245 63.91 27.51 40.15
C ASP A 245 63.37 27.15 38.76
N ASP A 246 64.08 26.28 38.03
CA ASP A 246 63.61 25.75 36.75
C ASP A 246 62.31 24.94 36.92
N ASP A 247 62.21 24.08 37.94
CA ASP A 247 60.96 23.37 38.24
C ASP A 247 59.81 24.31 38.60
N LEU A 248 60.07 25.36 39.39
CA LEU A 248 59.07 26.36 39.79
C LEU A 248 58.54 27.12 38.57
N ARG A 249 59.42 27.45 37.63
CA ARG A 249 59.02 28.03 36.34
C ARG A 249 58.13 27.07 35.56
N GLN A 250 58.53 25.80 35.42
CA GLN A 250 57.75 24.76 34.75
C GLN A 250 56.37 24.55 35.43
N LEU A 251 56.32 24.61 36.76
CA LEU A 251 55.09 24.48 37.52
C LEU A 251 54.13 25.65 37.27
N ASN A 252 54.64 26.88 37.21
CA ASN A 252 53.84 28.06 36.87
C ASN A 252 53.28 27.98 35.44
N GLU A 253 54.08 27.48 34.48
CA GLU A 253 53.64 27.24 33.11
C GLU A 253 52.53 26.17 33.05
N LEU A 254 52.65 25.08 33.82
CA LEU A 254 51.61 24.06 33.93
C LEU A 254 50.32 24.60 34.55
N ASN A 255 50.40 25.38 35.63
CA ASN A 255 49.22 25.98 36.27
C ASN A 255 48.47 26.90 35.30
N ALA A 256 49.18 27.70 34.49
CA ALA A 256 48.56 28.52 33.47
C ALA A 256 47.82 27.68 32.42
N GLN A 257 48.39 26.54 32.00
CA GLN A 257 47.74 25.60 31.08
C GLN A 257 46.51 24.94 31.69
N ILE A 258 46.58 24.52 32.95
CA ILE A 258 45.44 23.96 33.70
C ILE A 258 44.29 24.97 33.74
N SER A 259 44.55 26.21 34.17
CA SER A 259 43.52 27.25 34.22
C SER A 259 42.90 27.58 32.85
N GLN A 260 43.67 27.50 31.77
CA GLN A 260 43.14 27.67 30.41
C GLN A 260 42.21 26.52 30.01
N LEU A 261 42.56 25.27 30.34
CA LEU A 261 41.73 24.10 30.06
C LEU A 261 40.45 24.07 30.91
N GLU A 262 40.53 24.44 32.19
CA GLU A 262 39.36 24.60 33.06
C GLU A 262 38.38 25.65 32.52
N LYS A 263 38.90 26.80 32.08
CA LYS A 263 38.08 27.83 31.42
C LYS A 263 37.42 27.33 30.13
N LYS A 264 38.09 26.47 29.36
CA LYS A 264 37.50 25.86 28.16
C LYS A 264 36.40 24.87 28.50
N LEU A 265 36.52 24.17 29.63
CA LEU A 265 35.52 23.22 30.13
C LEU A 265 34.28 23.95 30.67
N LEU A 266 34.46 25.06 31.39
CA LEU A 266 33.37 25.88 31.94
C LEU A 266 32.60 26.71 30.89
N LYS A 267 33.17 26.89 29.70
CA LYS A 267 32.55 27.65 28.60
C LYS A 267 31.72 26.78 27.64
N LYS A 268 31.65 25.46 27.87
CA LYS A 268 30.92 24.49 27.07
C LYS A 268 29.66 24.02 27.80
#